data_AF-A0A2G9TJT4-F1
#
_entry.id   AF-A0A2G9TJT4-F1
#
_cell.length_a   1.000
_cell.length_b   1.000
_cell.length_c   1.000
_cell.angle_alpha   90.00
_cell.angle_beta   90.00
_cell.angle_gamma   90.00
#
_symmetry.space_group_name_H-M   'P 1'
#
loop_
_entity.id
_entity.type
_entity.pdbx_description
1 polymer ?
#
loop_
_entity_poly.entity_id
_entity_poly.type
_entity_poly.pdbx_seq_one_letter_code
_entity_poly.pdbx_strand_id
1 'polypeptide(L)'
;MDELGIDDYTFSDMLLFREVCLVVSRRSANLSAAAITCVLNRVRRPKMVVAIDGSTYKYHPFFDHWVVDKIKELIDPGLEFKVVQTGDGSGKGAALIAAIVTRCRLKSFGESGGT
;
A
#
# COMPACT_ATOMS: atom_id res chain seq x y z
N MET A 1 -19.35 17.66 15.63
CA MET A 1 -19.31 17.43 14.17
C MET A 1 -18.86 18.71 13.47
N ASP A 2 -17.98 19.46 14.12
CA ASP A 2 -17.88 20.90 13.90
C ASP A 2 -17.03 21.19 12.66
N GLU A 3 -16.02 20.35 12.40
CA GLU A 3 -15.30 20.32 11.12
C GLU A 3 -16.19 19.95 9.93
N LEU A 4 -17.28 19.23 10.17
CA LEU A 4 -18.28 18.89 9.15
C LEU A 4 -19.38 19.96 9.03
N GLY A 5 -19.37 20.99 9.88
CA GLY A 5 -20.37 22.06 9.92
C GLY A 5 -21.77 21.58 10.32
N ILE A 6 -21.86 20.52 11.13
CA ILE A 6 -23.14 19.99 11.62
C ILE A 6 -23.25 20.31 13.12
N ASP A 7 -24.12 21.26 13.44
CA ASP A 7 -24.28 21.78 14.80
C ASP A 7 -25.31 20.98 15.63
N ASP A 8 -26.34 20.41 14.97
CA ASP A 8 -27.38 19.61 15.60
C ASP A 8 -27.27 18.14 15.17
N TYR A 9 -26.97 17.25 16.13
CA TYR A 9 -26.94 15.81 15.89
C TYR A 9 -27.36 15.01 17.12
N THR A 10 -27.95 13.86 16.87
CA THR A 10 -28.35 12.91 17.91
C THR A 10 -27.32 11.79 18.07
N PHE A 11 -27.45 11.02 19.15
CA PHE A 11 -26.65 9.80 19.32
C PHE A 11 -26.86 8.80 18.18
N SER A 12 -28.09 8.68 17.68
CA SER A 12 -28.42 7.82 16.54
C SER A 12 -27.69 8.21 15.26
N ASP A 13 -27.57 9.52 14.99
CA ASP A 13 -26.84 10.02 13.81
C ASP A 13 -25.35 9.65 13.88
N MET A 14 -24.74 9.73 15.06
CA MET A 14 -23.36 9.31 15.25
C MET A 14 -23.14 7.81 15.03
N LEU A 15 -24.11 6.97 15.43
CA LEU A 15 -24.05 5.53 15.17
C LEU A 15 -24.12 5.23 13.67
N LEU A 16 -25.04 5.88 12.95
CA LEU A 16 -25.16 5.74 11.50
C LEU A 16 -23.90 6.24 10.79
N PHE A 17 -23.36 7.38 11.20
CA PHE A 17 -22.13 7.94 10.63
C PHE A 17 -20.93 7.00 10.83
N ARG A 18 -20.79 6.41 12.02
CA ARG A 18 -19.77 5.39 12.29
C ARG A 18 -19.93 4.19 11.36
N GLU A 19 -21.15 3.71 11.16
CA GLU A 19 -21.41 2.55 10.30
C GLU A 19 -21.04 2.83 8.84
N VAL A 20 -21.40 4.01 8.32
CA VAL A 20 -21.00 4.45 6.98
C VAL A 20 -19.47 4.46 6.85
N CYS A 21 -18.76 5.04 7.82
CA CYS A 21 -17.29 5.07 7.81
C CYS A 21 -16.69 3.65 7.81
N LEU A 22 -17.23 2.73 8.63
CA LEU A 22 -16.78 1.34 8.69
C LEU A 22 -16.97 0.63 7.34
N VAL A 23 -18.15 0.76 6.73
CA VAL A 23 -18.47 0.13 5.45
C VAL A 23 -17.59 0.68 4.33
N VAL A 24 -17.43 2.00 4.25
CA VAL A 24 -16.61 2.66 3.21
C VAL A 24 -15.15 2.25 3.36
N SER A 25 -14.58 2.32 4.57
CA SER A 25 -13.20 1.95 4.82
C SER A 25 -12.95 0.46 4.56
N ARG A 26 -13.87 -0.43 4.99
CA ARG A 26 -13.74 -1.88 4.73
C ARG A 26 -13.80 -2.20 3.25
N ARG A 27 -14.70 -1.55 2.51
CA ARG A 27 -14.79 -1.71 1.04
C ARG A 27 -13.50 -1.26 0.37
N SER A 28 -12.94 -0.12 0.79
CA SER A 28 -11.67 0.38 0.25
C SER A 28 -10.52 -0.60 0.51
N ALA A 29 -10.40 -1.13 1.74
CA ALA A 29 -9.38 -2.12 2.07
C ALA A 29 -9.51 -3.39 1.22
N ASN A 30 -10.73 -3.89 1.04
CA ASN A 30 -10.98 -5.09 0.24
C ASN A 30 -10.62 -4.90 -1.24
N LEU A 31 -10.93 -3.72 -1.82
CA LEU A 31 -10.61 -3.42 -3.21
C LEU A 31 -9.10 -3.32 -3.43
N SER A 32 -8.39 -2.63 -2.53
CA SER A 32 -6.92 -2.54 -2.56
C SER A 32 -6.27 -3.93 -2.42
N ALA A 33 -6.79 -4.77 -1.51
CA ALA A 33 -6.34 -6.13 -1.35
C ALA A 33 -6.51 -6.97 -2.62
N ALA A 34 -7.66 -6.88 -3.29
CA ALA A 34 -7.90 -7.59 -4.55
C ALA A 34 -6.90 -7.19 -5.65
N ALA A 35 -6.59 -5.89 -5.76
CA ALA A 35 -5.57 -5.41 -6.71
C ALA A 35 -4.17 -5.95 -6.37
N ILE A 36 -3.78 -5.93 -5.10
CA ILE A 36 -2.50 -6.48 -4.63
C ILE A 36 -2.42 -7.98 -4.94
N THR A 37 -3.47 -8.74 -4.59
CA THR A 37 -3.52 -10.18 -4.85
C THR A 37 -3.42 -10.51 -6.32
N CYS A 38 -4.07 -9.74 -7.20
CA CYS A 38 -3.96 -9.92 -8.64
C CYS A 38 -2.48 -9.88 -9.09
N VAL A 39 -1.70 -8.93 -8.58
CA VAL A 39 -0.27 -8.82 -8.88
C VAL A 39 0.52 -9.99 -8.27
N LEU A 40 0.25 -10.37 -7.02
CA LEU A 40 0.91 -11.50 -6.36
C LEU A 40 0.69 -12.81 -7.13
N ASN A 41 -0.56 -13.10 -7.52
CA ASN A 41 -0.93 -14.28 -8.31
C ASN A 41 -0.39 -14.24 -9.74
N ARG A 42 -0.10 -13.04 -10.27
CA ARG A 42 0.54 -12.88 -11.59
C ARG A 42 2.06 -13.08 -11.55
N VAL A 43 2.70 -12.69 -10.45
CA VAL A 43 4.16 -12.76 -10.25
C VAL A 43 4.61 -14.13 -9.74
N ARG A 44 3.86 -14.75 -8.81
CA ARG A 44 4.02 -16.13 -8.30
C ARG A 44 5.45 -16.47 -7.84
N ARG A 45 6.08 -15.58 -7.09
CA ARG A 45 7.37 -15.88 -6.45
C ARG A 45 7.14 -16.53 -5.08
N PRO A 46 8.05 -17.40 -4.60
CA PRO A 46 7.83 -18.16 -3.37
C PRO A 46 7.74 -17.28 -2.12
N LYS A 47 8.42 -16.13 -2.09
CA LYS A 47 8.38 -15.16 -0.98
C LYS A 47 8.27 -13.76 -1.53
N MET A 48 7.09 -13.14 -1.35
CA MET A 48 6.81 -11.79 -1.87
C MET A 48 6.62 -10.80 -0.71
N VAL A 49 7.13 -9.59 -0.87
CA VAL A 49 6.93 -8.50 0.08
C VAL A 49 6.22 -7.35 -0.62
N VAL A 50 5.11 -6.92 -0.05
CA VAL A 50 4.33 -5.77 -0.51
C VAL A 50 4.64 -4.60 0.42
N ALA A 51 5.34 -3.59 -0.10
CA ALA A 51 5.59 -2.35 0.60
C ALA A 51 4.40 -1.40 0.41
N ILE A 52 3.84 -0.88 1.49
CA ILE A 52 2.70 0.06 1.46
C ILE A 52 3.06 1.33 2.23
N ASP A 53 2.70 2.46 1.65
CA ASP A 53 2.76 3.78 2.28
C ASP A 53 1.43 4.50 2.07
N GLY A 54 1.11 5.44 2.95
CA GLY A 54 -0.10 6.24 2.89
C GLY A 54 -0.75 6.42 4.27
N SER A 55 -1.33 7.60 4.48
CA SER A 55 -1.99 7.99 5.73
C SER A 55 -3.14 7.06 6.10
N THR A 56 -3.95 6.63 5.13
CA THR A 56 -5.05 5.69 5.38
C THR A 56 -4.54 4.37 5.95
N TYR A 57 -3.51 3.78 5.35
CA TYR A 57 -2.93 2.54 5.85
C TYR A 57 -2.27 2.72 7.22
N LYS A 58 -1.60 3.86 7.42
CA LYS A 58 -0.85 4.19 8.64
C LYS A 58 -1.72 4.52 9.85
N TYR A 59 -2.81 5.25 9.65
CA TYR A 59 -3.59 5.85 10.74
C TYR A 59 -4.97 5.23 10.93
N HIS A 60 -5.53 4.54 9.92
CA HIS A 60 -6.83 3.91 10.09
C HIS A 60 -6.70 2.61 10.91
N PRO A 61 -7.42 2.48 12.04
CA PRO A 61 -7.16 1.47 13.07
C PRO A 61 -7.27 0.02 12.60
N PHE A 62 -8.08 -0.24 11.57
CA PHE A 62 -8.36 -1.59 11.08
C PHE A 62 -7.86 -1.87 9.65
N PHE A 63 -7.24 -0.90 8.98
CA PHE A 63 -7.04 -1.00 7.54
C PHE A 63 -5.99 -2.05 7.17
N ASP A 64 -4.86 -2.09 7.88
CA ASP A 64 -3.81 -3.11 7.72
C ASP A 64 -4.40 -4.53 7.85
N HIS A 65 -5.11 -4.78 8.95
CA HIS A 65 -5.77 -6.05 9.21
C HIS A 65 -6.72 -6.45 8.09
N TRP A 66 -7.60 -5.55 7.64
CA TRP A 66 -8.57 -5.84 6.59
C TRP A 66 -7.93 -6.10 5.24
N VAL A 67 -6.85 -5.39 4.89
CA VAL A 67 -6.09 -5.64 3.66
C VAL A 67 -5.43 -7.02 3.73
N VAL A 68 -4.70 -7.31 4.81
CA VAL A 68 -3.97 -8.57 4.97
C VAL A 68 -4.92 -9.76 4.96
N ASP A 69 -6.04 -9.68 5.68
CA ASP A 69 -7.03 -10.74 5.71
C ASP A 69 -7.65 -10.99 4.34
N LYS A 70 -8.03 -9.92 3.63
CA LYS A 70 -8.60 -10.08 2.30
C LYS A 70 -7.59 -10.61 1.28
N ILE A 71 -6.30 -10.27 1.39
CA ILE A 71 -5.26 -10.89 0.55
C ILE A 71 -5.17 -12.40 0.83
N LYS A 72 -5.16 -12.82 2.11
CA LYS A 72 -5.12 -14.24 2.48
C LYS A 72 -6.31 -15.04 1.94
N GLU A 73 -7.49 -14.42 1.86
CA GLU A 73 -8.68 -15.05 1.28
C GLU A 73 -8.59 -15.22 -0.24
N LEU A 74 -7.87 -14.34 -0.94
CA LEU A 74 -7.86 -14.29 -2.40
C LEU A 74 -6.60 -14.89 -3.05
N ILE A 75 -5.50 -15.02 -2.31
CA ILE A 75 -4.21 -15.45 -2.85
C ILE A 75 -4.23 -16.93 -3.25
N ASP A 76 -3.54 -17.27 -4.34
CA ASP A 76 -3.47 -18.67 -4.77
C ASP A 76 -2.75 -19.54 -3.72
N PRO A 77 -3.18 -20.80 -3.52
CA PRO A 77 -2.55 -21.71 -2.58
C PRO A 77 -1.04 -21.88 -2.84
N GLY A 78 -0.25 -21.89 -1.77
CA GLY A 78 1.20 -22.12 -1.83
C GLY A 78 2.04 -20.86 -2.12
N LEU A 79 1.43 -19.69 -2.25
CA LEU A 79 2.16 -18.42 -2.32
C LEU A 79 2.29 -17.78 -0.94
N GLU A 80 3.52 -17.43 -0.53
CA GLU A 80 3.77 -16.68 0.70
C GLU A 80 3.94 -15.19 0.41
N PHE A 81 3.32 -14.36 1.24
CA PHE A 81 3.45 -12.91 1.16
C PHE A 81 3.62 -12.28 2.54
N LYS A 82 4.22 -11.09 2.57
CA LYS A 82 4.27 -10.21 3.73
C LYS A 82 3.96 -8.78 3.31
N VAL A 83 3.11 -8.10 4.07
CA VAL A 83 2.88 -6.65 3.90
C VAL A 83 3.76 -5.90 4.88
N VAL A 84 4.39 -4.83 4.44
CA VAL A 84 5.28 -3.98 5.26
C VAL A 84 4.91 -2.52 5.03
N GLN A 85 4.64 -1.82 6.12
CA GLN A 85 4.46 -0.37 6.07
C GLN A 85 5.82 0.32 5.94
N THR A 86 5.95 1.22 4.97
CA THR A 86 7.16 2.03 4.77
C THR A 86 6.93 3.46 5.21
N GLY A 87 7.90 4.07 5.90
CA GLY A 87 7.79 5.46 6.35
C GLY A 87 8.31 6.51 5.35
N ASP A 88 9.30 6.15 4.54
CA ASP A 88 9.83 6.98 3.44
C ASP A 88 10.38 6.05 2.36
N GLY A 89 9.48 5.34 1.69
CA GLY A 89 9.84 4.46 0.58
C GLY A 89 10.22 5.24 -0.68
N SER A 90 9.48 6.32 -0.95
CA SER A 90 9.61 7.11 -2.17
C SER A 90 10.94 7.84 -2.28
N GLY A 91 11.38 8.54 -1.21
CA GLY A 91 12.64 9.30 -1.22
C GLY A 91 13.85 8.37 -1.38
N LYS A 92 13.88 7.28 -0.62
CA LYS A 92 14.95 6.27 -0.69
C LYS A 92 15.00 5.57 -2.04
N GLY A 93 13.83 5.21 -2.58
CA GLY A 93 13.72 4.60 -3.91
C GLY A 93 14.24 5.52 -5.00
N ALA A 94 13.83 6.78 -5.00
CA ALA A 94 14.28 7.77 -5.99
C ALA A 94 15.80 7.98 -5.95
N ALA A 95 16.39 8.11 -4.75
CA ALA A 95 17.84 8.24 -4.59
C ALA A 95 18.59 7.01 -5.11
N LEU A 96 18.10 5.80 -4.84
CA LEU A 96 18.69 4.55 -5.32
C LEU A 96 18.68 4.49 -6.86
N ILE A 97 17.54 4.82 -7.49
CA ILE A 97 17.41 4.84 -8.94
C ILE A 97 18.36 5.88 -9.55
N ALA A 98 18.44 7.09 -8.97
CA ALA A 98 19.36 8.13 -9.44
C ALA A 98 20.84 7.67 -9.40
N ALA A 99 21.25 7.00 -8.31
CA ALA A 99 22.58 6.44 -8.19
C ALA A 99 22.85 5.34 -9.24
N ILE A 100 21.88 4.44 -9.49
CA ILE A 100 21.99 3.39 -10.52
C ILE A 100 22.15 4.02 -11.91
N VAL A 101 21.32 5.00 -12.27
CA VAL A 101 21.40 5.69 -13.56
C VAL A 101 22.74 6.39 -13.74
N THR A 102 23.23 7.06 -12.69
CA THR A 102 24.54 7.73 -12.71
C THR A 102 25.66 6.72 -12.95
N ARG A 103 25.65 5.59 -12.24
CA ARG A 103 26.63 4.50 -12.43
C ARG A 103 26.58 3.91 -13.83
N CYS A 104 25.39 3.66 -14.37
CA CYS A 104 25.23 3.11 -15.72
C CYS A 104 25.79 4.06 -16.79
N ARG A 105 25.54 5.38 -16.66
CA ARG A 105 26.13 6.38 -17.56
C ARG A 105 27.65 6.38 -17.51
N LEU A 106 28.23 6.38 -16.32
CA LEU A 106 29.70 6.38 -16.15
C LEU A 106 30.37 5.13 -16.75
N LYS A 107 29.71 3.95 -16.67
CA LYS A 107 30.21 2.73 -17.33
C LYS A 107 30.23 2.85 -18.86
N SER A 108 29.17 3.41 -19.45
CA SER A 108 29.11 3.62 -20.91
C SER A 108 30.17 4.59 -21.42
N PHE A 109 30.62 5.56 -20.62
CA PHE A 109 31.72 6.46 -20.99
C PHE A 109 33.11 5.82 -20.80
N GLY A 110 33.27 4.92 -19.82
CA GLY A 110 34.53 4.23 -19.56
C GLY A 110 34.93 3.21 -20.62
N GLU A 111 33.97 2.64 -21.36
CA GLU A 111 34.26 1.72 -22.48
C GLU A 111 34.69 2.44 -23.77
N SER A 112 34.42 3.75 -23.89
CA SER A 112 34.79 4.58 -25.05
C SER A 112 36.09 5.38 -24.89
N GLY A 113 36.78 5.28 -23.74
CA GLY A 113 38.01 6.05 -23.43
C GLY A 113 39.30 5.23 -23.38
N GLY A 114 39.28 3.97 -23.84
CA GLY A 114 40.42 3.06 -23.85
C GLY A 114 40.86 2.71 -25.27
N THR A 115 41.38 3.68 -26.02
CA THR A 115 42.20 3.47 -27.22
C THR A 115 43.33 4.49 -27.24
#